data_AF-A0AAU0WPV1-F1
#
_entry.id   AF-A0AAU0WPV1-F1
#
_cell.length_a   1.000
_cell.length_b   1.000
_cell.length_c   1.000
_cell.angle_alpha   90.00
_cell.angle_beta   90.00
_cell.angle_gamma   90.00
#
_symmetry.space_group_name_H-M   'P 1'
#
loop_
_entity.id
_entity.type
_entity.pdbx_description
1 polymer ?
#
loop_
_entity_poly.entity_id
_entity_poly.type
_entity_poly.pdbx_seq_one_letter_code
_entity_poly.pdbx_strand_id
1 'polypeptide(L)'
;MRTRVRAGEPSAFGELFDSYSRAVYNHAFRLTADWSVAEDVMAATFLEAWRLRERVDPEGGSLRPWLLGIATNTARNQYRSNRRYRAAANAAAAARLSVPDHADEVADRVDDGHRIAAALTALSKLRRPEREVVTLCLGEGLDYEAAAEALGIPVGTVASRLSRARRKLRDLAGPPPAGPPPEKARGIREGGRRSRQTRGDHTNVIRPAQEGRR
;
A
#
# COMPACT_ATOMS: atom_id res chain seq x y z
N MET A 1 17.32 -1.29 -12.46
CA MET A 1 16.12 -2.15 -12.57
C MET A 1 15.19 -1.72 -13.70
N ARG A 2 14.54 -0.54 -13.64
CA ARG A 2 13.47 -0.11 -14.57
C ARG A 2 13.85 -0.20 -16.05
N THR A 3 14.99 0.38 -16.45
CA THR A 3 15.46 0.35 -17.84
C THR A 3 15.68 -1.07 -18.38
N ARG A 4 16.25 -1.96 -17.56
CA ARG A 4 16.50 -3.37 -17.91
C ARG A 4 15.19 -4.15 -18.07
N VAL A 5 14.24 -3.96 -17.14
CA VAL A 5 12.88 -4.53 -17.25
C VAL A 5 12.17 -4.04 -18.51
N ARG A 6 12.24 -2.72 -18.79
CA ARG A 6 11.65 -2.10 -19.99
C ARG A 6 12.25 -2.68 -21.27
N ALA A 7 13.56 -2.90 -21.30
CA ALA A 7 14.26 -3.53 -22.42
C ALA A 7 13.93 -5.02 -22.62
N GLY A 8 13.22 -5.65 -21.67
CA GLY A 8 12.87 -7.07 -21.73
C GLY A 8 14.03 -7.99 -21.38
N GLU A 9 14.97 -7.54 -20.54
CA GLU A 9 16.05 -8.40 -20.06
C GLU A 9 15.49 -9.48 -19.11
N PRO A 10 15.65 -10.79 -19.40
CA PRO A 10 15.05 -11.85 -18.60
C PRO A 10 15.50 -11.87 -17.13
N SER A 11 16.78 -11.63 -16.88
CA SER A 11 17.37 -11.59 -15.53
C SER A 11 16.75 -10.47 -14.68
N ALA A 12 16.59 -9.27 -15.25
CA ALA A 12 15.97 -8.15 -14.56
C ALA A 12 14.49 -8.42 -14.23
N PHE A 13 13.79 -9.17 -15.09
CA PHE A 13 12.43 -9.58 -14.82
C PHE A 13 12.35 -10.67 -13.73
N GLY A 14 13.34 -11.57 -13.67
CA GLY A 14 13.53 -12.50 -12.55
C GLY A 14 13.71 -11.74 -11.22
N GLU A 15 14.63 -10.78 -11.17
CA GLU A 15 14.86 -9.93 -9.99
C GLU A 15 13.58 -9.17 -9.58
N LEU A 16 12.79 -8.70 -10.56
CA LEU A 16 11.50 -8.07 -10.32
C LEU A 16 10.49 -9.04 -9.68
N PHE A 17 10.41 -10.27 -10.18
CA PHE A 17 9.53 -11.30 -9.64
C PHE A 17 9.91 -11.64 -8.20
N ASP A 18 11.19 -11.91 -7.94
CA ASP A 18 11.68 -12.27 -6.61
C ASP A 18 11.41 -11.16 -5.59
N SER A 19 11.56 -9.90 -6.01
CA SER A 19 11.36 -8.73 -5.15
C SER A 19 9.89 -8.47 -4.79
N TYR A 20 8.95 -8.78 -5.70
CA TYR A 20 7.57 -8.28 -5.58
C TYR A 20 6.49 -9.35 -5.62
N SER A 21 6.80 -10.61 -5.92
CA SER A 21 5.82 -11.72 -5.99
C SER A 21 4.96 -11.82 -4.73
N ARG A 22 5.60 -11.81 -3.55
CA ARG A 22 4.89 -11.85 -2.26
C ARG A 22 3.97 -10.65 -2.04
N ALA A 23 4.39 -9.46 -2.43
CA ALA A 23 3.57 -8.24 -2.30
C ALA A 23 2.35 -8.30 -3.23
N VAL A 24 2.55 -8.70 -4.49
CA VAL A 24 1.48 -8.89 -5.48
C VAL A 24 0.49 -9.96 -5.00
N TYR A 25 0.99 -11.09 -4.51
CA TYR A 25 0.18 -12.17 -3.95
C TYR A 25 -0.65 -11.71 -2.75
N ASN A 26 -0.02 -11.07 -1.76
CA ASN A 26 -0.72 -10.60 -0.56
C ASN A 26 -1.79 -9.57 -0.91
N HIS A 27 -1.51 -8.66 -1.84
CA HIS A 27 -2.50 -7.70 -2.32
C HIS A 27 -3.66 -8.41 -3.03
N ALA A 28 -3.38 -9.34 -3.93
CA ALA A 28 -4.39 -10.14 -4.60
C ALA A 28 -5.26 -10.91 -3.59
N PHE A 29 -4.64 -11.56 -2.61
CA PHE A 29 -5.33 -12.31 -1.56
C PHE A 29 -6.25 -11.40 -0.72
N ARG A 30 -5.83 -10.19 -0.36
CA ARG A 30 -6.71 -9.24 0.36
C ARG A 30 -7.89 -8.75 -0.49
N LEU A 31 -7.79 -8.82 -1.83
CA LEU A 31 -8.88 -8.49 -2.73
C LEU A 31 -9.84 -9.67 -2.95
N THR A 32 -9.32 -10.90 -3.03
CA THR A 32 -10.06 -12.10 -3.44
C THR A 32 -10.54 -12.95 -2.26
N ALA A 33 -9.81 -12.94 -1.14
CA ALA A 33 -9.97 -13.84 0.00
C ALA A 33 -9.93 -15.34 -0.40
N ASP A 34 -9.23 -15.65 -1.48
CA ASP A 34 -9.11 -17.00 -2.05
C ASP A 34 -7.66 -17.18 -2.51
N TRP A 35 -7.01 -18.22 -1.98
CA TRP A 35 -5.61 -18.51 -2.20
C TRP A 35 -5.33 -18.86 -3.67
N SER A 36 -6.13 -19.76 -4.25
CA SER A 36 -5.96 -20.20 -5.64
C SER A 36 -6.19 -19.03 -6.61
N VAL A 37 -7.24 -18.23 -6.37
CA VAL A 37 -7.48 -17.04 -7.19
C VAL A 37 -6.34 -16.02 -7.00
N ALA A 38 -5.76 -15.88 -5.81
CA ALA A 38 -4.65 -14.97 -5.59
C ALA A 38 -3.38 -15.40 -6.35
N GLU A 39 -3.09 -16.70 -6.42
CA GLU A 39 -1.99 -17.27 -7.22
C GLU A 39 -2.18 -16.97 -8.71
N ASP A 40 -3.39 -17.23 -9.23
CA ASP A 40 -3.75 -16.92 -10.61
C ASP A 40 -3.61 -15.43 -10.93
N VAL A 41 -4.11 -14.56 -10.05
CA VAL A 41 -3.97 -13.11 -10.21
C VAL A 41 -2.49 -12.71 -10.24
N MET A 42 -1.67 -13.27 -9.34
CA MET A 42 -0.24 -12.97 -9.31
C MET A 42 0.44 -13.41 -10.61
N ALA A 43 0.23 -14.65 -11.06
CA ALA A 43 0.81 -15.17 -12.29
C ALA A 43 0.41 -14.32 -13.50
N ALA A 44 -0.89 -14.03 -13.64
CA ALA A 44 -1.40 -13.18 -14.71
C ALA A 44 -0.89 -11.73 -14.60
N THR A 45 -0.63 -11.22 -13.40
CA THR A 45 -0.03 -9.90 -13.19
C THR A 45 1.38 -9.83 -13.77
N PHE A 46 2.23 -10.81 -13.50
CA PHE A 46 3.58 -10.82 -14.06
C PHE A 46 3.59 -11.07 -15.56
N LEU A 47 2.71 -11.93 -16.08
CA LEU A 47 2.54 -12.08 -17.53
C LEU A 47 2.14 -10.74 -18.19
N GLU A 48 1.21 -10.02 -17.59
CA GLU A 48 0.76 -8.73 -18.12
C GLU A 48 1.83 -7.64 -17.93
N ALA A 49 2.57 -7.65 -16.82
CA ALA A 49 3.70 -6.76 -16.61
C ALA A 49 4.79 -6.97 -17.68
N TRP A 50 5.07 -8.21 -18.06
CA TRP A 50 5.98 -8.50 -19.18
C TRP A 50 5.48 -7.90 -20.51
N ARG A 51 4.19 -8.05 -20.81
CA ARG A 51 3.58 -7.46 -22.02
C ARG A 51 3.63 -5.93 -22.00
N LEU A 52 3.39 -5.32 -20.85
CA LEU A 52 3.33 -3.87 -20.66
C LEU A 52 4.70 -3.23 -20.36
N ARG A 53 5.78 -4.00 -20.25
CA ARG A 53 7.11 -3.54 -19.80
C ARG A 53 7.62 -2.30 -20.53
N GLU A 54 7.28 -2.13 -21.82
CA GLU A 54 7.70 -0.99 -22.63
C GLU A 54 7.09 0.36 -22.16
N ARG A 55 5.97 0.29 -21.42
CA ARG A 55 5.30 1.44 -20.80
C ARG A 55 5.90 1.86 -19.46
N VAL A 56 6.85 1.09 -18.94
CA VAL A 56 7.59 1.49 -17.73
C VAL A 56 8.35 2.77 -18.04
N ASP A 57 8.13 3.81 -17.25
CA ASP A 57 8.97 4.99 -17.27
C ASP A 57 10.41 4.57 -16.89
N PRO A 58 11.44 4.79 -17.72
CA PRO A 58 12.82 4.46 -17.37
C PRO A 58 13.31 5.23 -16.13
N GLU A 59 12.77 6.43 -15.90
CA GLU A 59 13.06 7.25 -14.74
C GLU A 59 11.95 7.04 -13.69
N GLY A 60 12.31 7.08 -12.40
CA GLY A 60 11.33 6.97 -11.32
C GLY A 60 11.66 5.92 -10.26
N GLY A 61 10.75 5.83 -9.30
CA GLY A 61 10.91 5.03 -8.09
C GLY A 61 10.61 3.53 -8.27
N SER A 62 10.15 2.91 -7.18
CA SER A 62 9.78 1.49 -7.15
C SER A 62 8.76 1.13 -8.25
N LEU A 63 8.88 -0.08 -8.81
CA LEU A 63 7.88 -0.66 -9.72
C LEU A 63 6.67 -1.25 -8.98
N ARG A 64 6.69 -1.25 -7.64
CA ARG A 64 5.63 -1.81 -6.81
C ARG A 64 4.25 -1.20 -7.07
N PRO A 65 4.07 0.15 -7.14
CA PRO A 65 2.75 0.72 -7.41
C PRO A 65 2.19 0.29 -8.77
N TRP A 66 3.05 0.26 -9.79
CA TRP A 66 2.69 -0.20 -11.13
C TRP A 66 2.24 -1.67 -11.14
N LEU A 67 3.00 -2.57 -10.50
CA LEU A 67 2.63 -3.99 -10.37
C LEU A 67 1.33 -4.18 -9.60
N LEU A 68 1.14 -3.48 -8.49
CA LEU A 68 -0.08 -3.56 -7.68
C LEU A 68 -1.30 -2.98 -8.43
N GLY A 69 -1.09 -2.00 -9.30
CA GLY A 69 -2.09 -1.48 -10.23
C GLY A 69 -2.53 -2.54 -11.25
N ILE A 70 -1.57 -3.21 -11.88
CA ILE A 70 -1.84 -4.35 -12.79
C ILE A 70 -2.59 -5.45 -12.04
N ALA A 71 -2.13 -5.84 -10.85
CA ALA A 71 -2.80 -6.85 -10.02
C ALA A 71 -4.24 -6.50 -9.69
N THR A 72 -4.50 -5.24 -9.37
CA THR A 72 -5.87 -4.75 -9.12
C THR A 72 -6.75 -4.90 -10.36
N ASN A 73 -6.21 -4.59 -11.55
CA ASN A 73 -6.94 -4.75 -12.82
C ASN A 73 -7.17 -6.22 -13.17
N THR A 74 -6.17 -7.07 -12.99
CA THR A 74 -6.27 -8.52 -13.17
C THR A 74 -7.34 -9.13 -12.26
N ALA A 75 -7.32 -8.80 -10.96
CA ALA A 75 -8.34 -9.24 -10.00
C ALA A 75 -9.76 -8.77 -10.39
N ARG A 76 -9.92 -7.52 -10.83
CA ARG A 76 -11.20 -7.00 -11.34
C ARG A 76 -11.69 -7.81 -12.54
N ASN A 77 -10.81 -8.17 -13.46
CA ASN A 77 -11.15 -8.92 -14.66
C ASN A 77 -11.51 -10.37 -14.34
N GLN A 78 -10.77 -11.03 -13.45
CA GLN A 78 -11.09 -12.39 -13.02
C GLN A 78 -12.41 -12.44 -12.25
N TYR A 79 -12.69 -11.48 -11.37
CA TYR A 79 -13.99 -11.37 -10.70
C TYR A 79 -15.14 -11.19 -11.70
N ARG A 80 -14.97 -10.34 -12.72
CA ARG A 80 -15.97 -10.15 -13.79
C ARG A 80 -16.19 -11.43 -14.59
N SER A 81 -15.11 -12.14 -14.94
CA SER A 81 -15.16 -13.39 -15.70
C SER A 81 -15.85 -14.49 -14.90
N ASN A 82 -15.45 -14.69 -13.64
CA ASN A 82 -16.04 -15.69 -12.75
C ASN A 82 -17.53 -15.40 -12.49
N ARG A 83 -17.94 -14.11 -12.34
CA ARG A 83 -19.36 -13.76 -12.25
C ARG A 83 -20.15 -14.13 -13.51
N ARG A 84 -19.59 -13.93 -14.70
CA ARG A 84 -20.23 -14.36 -15.96
C ARG A 84 -20.31 -15.88 -16.06
N TYR A 85 -19.23 -16.58 -15.70
CA TYR A 85 -19.20 -18.03 -15.66
C TYR A 85 -20.23 -18.59 -14.68
N ARG A 86 -20.27 -18.10 -13.43
CA ARG A 86 -21.29 -18.48 -12.44
C ARG A 86 -22.70 -18.14 -12.88
N ALA A 87 -22.93 -17.01 -13.55
CA ALA A 87 -24.24 -16.69 -14.10
C ALA A 87 -24.65 -17.69 -15.20
N ALA A 88 -23.73 -18.05 -16.10
CA ALA A 88 -23.96 -19.05 -17.14
C ALA A 88 -24.13 -20.46 -16.56
N ALA A 89 -23.31 -20.84 -15.58
CA ALA A 89 -23.37 -22.11 -14.86
C ALA A 89 -24.64 -22.21 -14.03
N ASN A 90 -25.08 -21.14 -13.36
CA ASN A 90 -26.36 -21.12 -12.64
C ASN A 90 -27.55 -21.14 -13.61
N ALA A 91 -27.46 -20.51 -14.78
CA ALA A 91 -28.48 -20.66 -15.82
C ALA A 91 -28.53 -22.12 -16.34
N ALA A 92 -27.39 -22.79 -16.45
CA ALA A 92 -27.29 -24.19 -16.84
C ALA A 92 -27.65 -25.18 -15.70
N ALA A 93 -27.38 -24.85 -14.44
CA ALA A 93 -27.67 -25.65 -13.25
C ALA A 93 -29.10 -25.42 -12.74
N ALA A 94 -29.71 -24.27 -13.01
CA ALA A 94 -31.16 -24.11 -12.94
C ALA A 94 -31.88 -25.10 -13.88
N ALA A 95 -31.17 -25.64 -14.89
CA ALA A 95 -31.63 -26.76 -15.70
C ALA A 95 -31.19 -28.16 -15.18
N ARG A 96 -30.26 -28.26 -14.21
CA ARG A 96 -29.81 -29.54 -13.57
C ARG A 96 -29.26 -29.30 -12.14
N LEU A 97 -29.91 -29.93 -11.14
CA LEU A 97 -29.63 -29.84 -9.71
C LEU A 97 -28.14 -30.03 -9.34
N SER A 98 -27.67 -29.25 -8.35
CA SER A 98 -26.26 -29.00 -7.98
C SER A 98 -25.72 -29.90 -6.86
N VAL A 99 -24.41 -30.17 -6.88
CA VAL A 99 -23.60 -30.76 -5.79
C VAL A 99 -22.60 -29.70 -5.27
N PRO A 100 -22.36 -29.56 -3.94
CA PRO A 100 -21.39 -28.61 -3.39
C PRO A 100 -19.94 -29.15 -3.36
N ASP A 101 -18.98 -28.24 -3.42
CA ASP A 101 -17.54 -28.49 -3.26
C ASP A 101 -17.04 -27.87 -1.94
N HIS A 102 -16.20 -28.62 -1.22
CA HIS A 102 -15.64 -28.30 0.09
C HIS A 102 -14.11 -28.33 0.01
N ALA A 103 -13.48 -27.29 0.52
CA ALA A 103 -12.06 -27.32 0.88
C ALA A 103 -11.89 -26.65 2.23
N ASP A 104 -11.51 -27.45 3.23
CA ASP A 104 -11.11 -27.03 4.58
C ASP A 104 -9.69 -27.53 4.89
N GLU A 105 -9.11 -26.90 5.92
CA GLU A 105 -7.91 -27.23 6.72
C GLU A 105 -6.55 -26.59 6.38
N VAL A 106 -5.93 -25.94 7.40
CA VAL A 106 -4.87 -26.52 8.28
C VAL A 106 -4.83 -25.73 9.61
N ALA A 107 -4.65 -26.45 10.74
CA ALA A 107 -4.99 -26.03 12.11
C ALA A 107 -3.87 -25.47 13.02
N ASP A 108 -2.65 -25.18 12.56
CA ASP A 108 -1.57 -24.74 13.49
C ASP A 108 -1.39 -23.21 13.63
N ARG A 109 -2.37 -22.44 13.15
CA ARG A 109 -2.28 -20.99 12.90
C ARG A 109 -3.38 -20.20 13.62
N VAL A 110 -3.88 -20.69 14.76
CA VAL A 110 -5.20 -20.30 15.29
C VAL A 110 -5.35 -18.78 15.53
N ASP A 111 -4.40 -18.11 16.20
CA ASP A 111 -4.52 -16.67 16.48
C ASP A 111 -4.27 -15.77 15.26
N ASP A 112 -3.25 -16.06 14.46
CA ASP A 112 -2.98 -15.32 13.22
C ASP A 112 -4.06 -15.58 12.17
N GLY A 113 -4.58 -16.80 12.11
CA GLY A 113 -5.69 -17.22 11.27
C GLY A 113 -6.99 -16.50 11.64
N HIS A 114 -7.31 -16.39 12.93
CA HIS A 114 -8.47 -15.60 13.37
C HIS A 114 -8.32 -14.12 13.02
N ARG A 115 -7.13 -13.53 13.20
CA ARG A 115 -6.88 -12.12 12.82
C ARG A 115 -6.99 -11.90 11.32
N ILE A 116 -6.42 -12.79 10.52
CA ILE A 116 -6.53 -12.76 9.05
C ILE A 116 -8.00 -12.92 8.64
N ALA A 117 -8.72 -13.89 9.20
CA ALA A 117 -10.14 -14.11 8.89
C ALA A 117 -11.02 -12.92 9.28
N ALA A 118 -10.75 -12.28 10.43
CA ALA A 118 -11.43 -11.05 10.85
C ALA A 118 -11.13 -9.89 9.89
N ALA A 119 -9.87 -9.71 9.49
CA ALA A 119 -9.48 -8.70 8.52
C ALA A 119 -10.14 -8.91 7.15
N LEU A 120 -10.15 -10.14 6.63
CA LEU A 120 -10.81 -10.50 5.37
C LEU A 120 -12.33 -10.29 5.46
N THR A 121 -12.96 -10.68 6.57
CA THR A 121 -14.37 -10.42 6.85
C THR A 121 -14.67 -8.92 6.82
N ALA A 122 -13.86 -8.09 7.49
CA ALA A 122 -14.04 -6.65 7.51
C ALA A 122 -13.86 -6.03 6.11
N LEU A 123 -12.82 -6.44 5.37
CA LEU A 123 -12.59 -6.03 3.98
C LEU A 123 -13.76 -6.43 3.07
N SER A 124 -14.37 -7.60 3.30
CA SER A 124 -15.53 -8.09 2.54
C SER A 124 -16.71 -7.13 2.58
N LYS A 125 -16.88 -6.40 3.69
CA LYS A 125 -17.97 -5.42 3.89
C LYS A 125 -17.72 -4.11 3.13
N LEU A 126 -16.50 -3.82 2.69
CA LEU A 126 -16.19 -2.60 1.93
C LEU A 126 -16.67 -2.70 0.48
N ARG A 127 -17.07 -1.57 -0.12
CA ARG A 127 -17.28 -1.53 -1.57
C ARG A 127 -15.95 -1.80 -2.28
N ARG A 128 -15.98 -2.40 -3.47
CA ARG A 128 -14.74 -2.74 -4.20
C ARG A 128 -13.76 -1.54 -4.32
N PRO A 129 -14.18 -0.33 -4.72
CA PRO A 129 -13.25 0.81 -4.83
C PRO A 129 -12.67 1.28 -3.48
N GLU A 130 -13.38 1.05 -2.38
CA GLU A 130 -12.90 1.35 -1.02
C GLU A 130 -11.86 0.33 -0.59
N ARG A 131 -12.13 -0.95 -0.84
CA ARG A 131 -11.24 -2.08 -0.55
C ARG A 131 -9.92 -1.96 -1.29
N GLU A 132 -9.95 -1.65 -2.58
CA GLU A 132 -8.75 -1.46 -3.41
C GLU A 132 -7.83 -0.37 -2.82
N VAL A 133 -8.39 0.76 -2.42
CA VAL A 133 -7.61 1.84 -1.79
C VAL A 133 -7.09 1.42 -0.41
N VAL A 134 -7.89 0.73 0.40
CA VAL A 134 -7.46 0.23 1.71
C VAL A 134 -6.32 -0.77 1.57
N THR A 135 -6.40 -1.74 0.66
CA THR A 135 -5.36 -2.77 0.52
C THR A 135 -4.06 -2.18 -0.02
N LEU A 136 -4.12 -1.18 -0.92
CA LEU A 136 -2.92 -0.47 -1.38
C LEU A 136 -2.28 0.39 -0.28
N CYS A 137 -3.06 1.25 0.39
CA CYS A 137 -2.48 2.20 1.35
C CYS A 137 -2.17 1.56 2.72
N LEU A 138 -3.07 0.71 3.24
CA LEU A 138 -2.91 0.10 4.56
C LEU A 138 -2.30 -1.31 4.50
N GLY A 139 -2.58 -2.08 3.44
CA GLY A 139 -2.03 -3.42 3.29
C GLY A 139 -0.62 -3.41 2.68
N GLU A 140 -0.39 -2.59 1.66
CA GLU A 140 0.89 -2.50 0.95
C GLU A 140 1.72 -1.27 1.38
N GLY A 141 1.14 -0.31 2.09
CA GLY A 141 1.86 0.86 2.57
C GLY A 141 2.17 1.89 1.48
N LEU A 142 1.42 1.89 0.37
CA LEU A 142 1.56 2.95 -0.64
C LEU A 142 1.05 4.29 -0.09
N ASP A 143 1.76 5.37 -0.42
CA ASP A 143 1.24 6.72 -0.24
C ASP A 143 0.05 7.00 -1.20
N TYR A 144 -0.57 8.17 -1.05
CA TYR A 144 -1.80 8.46 -1.77
C TYR A 144 -1.55 8.70 -3.26
N GLU A 145 -0.40 9.28 -3.59
CA GLU A 145 0.09 9.54 -4.94
C GLU A 145 0.35 8.22 -5.69
N ALA A 146 1.10 7.29 -5.10
CA ALA A 146 1.39 5.98 -5.67
C ALA A 146 0.11 5.13 -5.81
N ALA A 147 -0.80 5.20 -4.83
CA ALA A 147 -2.10 4.52 -4.93
C ALA A 147 -2.99 5.14 -6.02
N ALA A 148 -2.93 6.47 -6.20
CA ALA A 148 -3.65 7.18 -7.26
C ALA A 148 -3.15 6.77 -8.64
N GLU A 149 -1.82 6.73 -8.82
CA GLU A 149 -1.17 6.25 -10.04
C GLU A 149 -1.55 4.80 -10.33
N ALA A 150 -1.39 3.90 -9.35
CA ALA A 150 -1.71 2.48 -9.48
C ALA A 150 -3.17 2.23 -9.91
N LEU A 151 -4.10 3.05 -9.42
CA LEU A 151 -5.53 2.91 -9.70
C LEU A 151 -6.02 3.73 -10.89
N GLY A 152 -5.22 4.67 -11.40
CA GLY A 152 -5.62 5.62 -12.44
C GLY A 152 -6.76 6.56 -12.00
N ILE A 153 -6.70 7.06 -10.77
CA ILE A 153 -7.74 7.95 -10.19
C ILE A 153 -7.11 9.18 -9.52
N PRO A 154 -7.85 10.28 -9.28
CA PRO A 154 -7.31 11.45 -8.58
C PRO A 154 -6.90 11.15 -7.13
N VAL A 155 -5.84 11.78 -6.63
CA VAL A 155 -5.37 11.67 -5.22
C VAL A 155 -6.49 12.00 -4.22
N GLY A 156 -7.29 13.04 -4.48
CA GLY A 156 -8.46 13.36 -3.64
C GLY A 156 -9.53 12.25 -3.62
N THR A 157 -9.61 11.44 -4.69
CA THR A 157 -10.49 10.26 -4.73
C THR A 157 -9.94 9.14 -3.85
N VAL A 158 -8.62 8.93 -3.83
CA VAL A 158 -7.95 8.01 -2.88
C VAL A 158 -8.27 8.43 -1.45
N ALA A 159 -8.00 9.69 -1.09
CA ALA A 159 -8.24 10.23 0.24
C ALA A 159 -9.70 10.08 0.69
N SER A 160 -10.66 10.45 -0.16
CA SER A 160 -12.09 10.35 0.17
C SER A 160 -12.59 8.90 0.29
N ARG A 161 -12.06 7.97 -0.52
CA ARG A 161 -12.38 6.52 -0.41
C ARG A 161 -11.77 5.94 0.86
N LEU A 162 -10.52 6.26 1.17
CA LEU A 162 -9.85 5.78 2.37
C LEU A 162 -10.54 6.29 3.64
N SER A 163 -10.94 7.56 3.68
CA SER A 163 -11.68 8.14 4.81
C SER A 163 -12.99 7.40 5.07
N ARG A 164 -13.79 7.15 4.02
CA ARG A 164 -15.04 6.36 4.11
C ARG A 164 -14.79 4.94 4.57
N ALA A 165 -13.79 4.28 3.99
CA ALA A 165 -13.43 2.91 4.33
C ALA A 165 -13.00 2.78 5.79
N ARG A 166 -12.12 3.68 6.27
CA ARG A 166 -11.67 3.72 7.67
C ARG A 166 -12.84 3.94 8.64
N ARG A 167 -13.80 4.82 8.30
CA ARG A 167 -15.02 4.99 9.10
C ARG A 167 -15.78 3.68 9.22
N LYS A 168 -16.10 3.05 8.08
CA LYS A 168 -16.83 1.79 8.05
C LYS A 168 -16.12 0.66 8.80
N LEU A 169 -14.79 0.55 8.67
CA LEU A 169 -14.01 -0.45 9.39
C LEU A 169 -14.00 -0.20 10.91
N ARG A 170 -13.95 1.05 11.36
CA ARG A 170 -14.09 1.39 12.79
C ARG A 170 -15.46 1.02 13.33
N ASP A 171 -16.51 1.35 12.58
CA ASP A 171 -17.89 1.02 12.98
C ASP A 171 -18.10 -0.50 13.11
N LEU A 172 -17.41 -1.30 12.28
CA LEU A 172 -17.43 -2.77 12.34
C LEU A 172 -16.57 -3.36 13.47
N ALA A 173 -15.48 -2.69 13.87
CA ALA A 173 -14.58 -3.16 14.91
C ALA A 173 -15.10 -2.90 16.34
N GLY A 174 -16.16 -2.08 16.48
CA GLY A 174 -16.63 -1.60 17.78
C GLY A 174 -15.69 -0.56 18.42
N PRO A 175 -16.02 -0.03 19.61
CA PRO A 175 -15.11 0.84 20.33
C PRO A 175 -13.80 0.09 20.62
N PRO A 176 -12.63 0.74 20.51
CA PRO A 176 -11.37 0.10 20.86
C PRO A 176 -11.45 -0.40 22.31
N PRO A 177 -10.85 -1.55 22.65
CA PRO A 177 -10.73 -1.94 24.05
C PRO A 177 -10.06 -0.78 24.79
N ALA A 178 -10.63 -0.39 25.94
CA ALA A 178 -10.14 0.74 26.73
C ALA A 178 -8.67 0.50 27.10
N GLY A 179 -7.76 1.07 26.31
CA GLY A 179 -6.34 1.09 26.62
C GLY A 179 -6.08 2.00 27.82
N PRO A 180 -5.01 1.76 28.59
CA PRO A 180 -4.64 2.67 29.67
C PRO A 180 -4.42 4.09 29.12
N PRO A 181 -4.79 5.14 29.87
CA PRO A 181 -4.68 6.51 29.40
C PRO A 181 -3.23 6.84 29.02
N PRO A 182 -2.99 7.70 28.01
CA PRO A 182 -1.65 8.04 27.58
C PRO A 182 -0.89 8.68 28.75
N GLU A 183 0.23 8.06 29.11
CA GLU A 183 1.16 8.60 30.10
C GLU A 183 1.67 9.95 29.57
N LYS A 184 1.34 11.02 30.31
CA LYS A 184 1.76 12.38 29.97
C LYS A 184 3.28 12.38 29.85
N ALA A 185 3.78 12.66 28.64
CA ALA A 185 5.19 12.87 28.39
C ALA A 185 5.73 13.94 29.35
N ARG A 186 6.46 13.49 30.38
CA ARG A 186 7.26 14.37 31.23
C ARG A 186 8.33 14.98 30.33
N GLY A 187 8.23 16.28 30.09
CA GLY A 187 9.17 17.02 29.28
C GLY A 187 10.60 16.82 29.78
N ILE A 188 11.40 16.17 28.95
CA ILE A 188 12.86 16.19 29.05
C ILE A 188 13.30 17.61 28.70
N ARG A 189 13.64 18.41 29.71
CA ARG A 189 14.37 19.67 29.54
C ARG A 189 15.86 19.33 29.48
N GLU A 190 16.36 19.06 28.28
CA GLU A 190 17.81 18.94 28.05
C GLU A 190 18.41 20.29 27.65
N GLY A 191 19.22 20.81 28.58
CA GLY A 191 20.44 21.60 28.42
C GLY A 191 20.75 22.27 27.08
N GLY A 192 20.33 23.54 26.94
CA GLY A 192 20.94 24.47 25.99
C GLY A 192 22.29 24.99 26.52
N ARG A 193 23.41 24.43 26.04
CA ARG A 193 24.76 25.01 26.18
C ARG A 193 24.79 26.40 25.52
N ARG A 194 25.08 27.44 26.30
CA ARG A 194 25.38 28.79 25.80
C ARG A 194 26.85 28.84 25.36
N SER A 195 27.08 28.88 24.06
CA SER A 195 28.37 29.24 23.48
C SER A 195 28.57 30.76 23.52
N ARG A 196 29.73 31.16 24.06
CA ARG A 196 30.27 32.51 24.15
C ARG A 196 30.31 33.21 22.80
N GLN A 197 29.89 34.48 22.76
CA GLN A 197 30.47 35.47 21.86
C GLN A 197 30.60 36.80 22.59
N THR A 198 31.84 37.10 22.94
CA THR A 198 32.37 38.37 23.42
C THR A 198 32.35 39.41 22.31
N ARG A 199 31.77 40.60 22.56
CA ARG A 199 32.34 41.88 22.11
C ARG A 199 31.62 43.07 22.73
N GLY A 200 32.40 43.98 23.32
CA GLY A 200 32.01 45.36 23.57
C GLY A 200 32.17 45.79 25.03
N ASP A 201 33.41 46.01 25.46
CA ASP A 201 33.67 46.83 26.63
C ASP A 201 34.15 48.20 26.18
N HIS A 202 33.56 49.24 26.77
CA HIS A 202 33.81 50.64 26.49
C HIS A 202 34.76 51.18 27.55
N THR A 203 35.92 51.69 27.14
CA THR A 203 36.55 52.78 27.90
C THR A 203 37.25 53.77 26.97
N ASN A 204 36.84 55.00 27.16
CA ASN A 204 37.25 56.26 26.55
C ASN A 204 38.54 56.79 27.21
N VAL A 205 39.60 57.13 26.46
CA VAL A 205 40.66 58.05 26.90
C VAL A 205 41.36 58.72 25.68
N ILE A 206 41.13 60.03 25.53
CA ILE A 206 42.05 61.14 25.14
C ILE A 206 42.66 61.24 23.71
N ARG A 207 42.36 62.38 23.07
CA ARG A 207 42.97 63.10 21.90
C ARG A 207 44.48 63.41 22.07
N PRO A 208 45.21 64.09 21.13
CA PRO A 208 45.00 64.36 19.70
C PRO A 208 46.28 64.09 18.85
N ALA A 209 46.23 64.49 17.58
CA ALA A 209 47.26 65.26 16.85
C ALA A 209 47.93 64.58 15.63
N GLN A 210 47.63 65.21 14.49
CA GLN A 210 48.54 65.62 13.40
C GLN A 210 48.98 64.61 12.32
N GLU A 211 48.83 65.11 11.08
CA GLU A 211 49.69 64.97 9.90
C GLU A 211 49.96 63.53 9.39
N GLY A 212 49.73 63.17 8.13
CA GLY A 212 49.75 63.96 6.90
C GLY A 212 50.72 63.29 5.92
N ARG A 213 50.23 62.95 4.73
CA ARG A 213 51.01 62.48 3.54
C ARG A 213 51.69 61.10 3.74
N ARG A 214 51.82 60.24 2.74
CA ARG A 214 51.97 60.40 1.30
C ARG A 214 51.64 59.07 0.63
#